data_AF-A0A6J0W5L1-F1
#
_entry.id   AF-A0A6J0W5L1-F1
#
_cell.length_a   1.000
_cell.length_b   1.000
_cell.length_c   1.000
_cell.angle_alpha   90.00
_cell.angle_beta   90.00
_cell.angle_gamma   90.00
#
_symmetry.space_group_name_H-M   'P 1'
#
loop_
_entity.id
_entity.type
_entity.pdbx_description
1 polymer ?
#
loop_
_entity_poly.entity_id
_entity_poly.type
_entity_poly.pdbx_seq_one_letter_code
_entity_poly.pdbx_strand_id
1 'polypeptide(L)'
;MVQLLGELMNQSHMSCRDMYECSCPELDQLVDICRKFGAQGSRLTGAGWGGCTVSIVPADKLSSFLANVHEAYYQRSNRSLAPEKQSLFATKPGGGALVFLEA
;
A
#
# COMPACT_ATOMS: atom_id res chain seq x y z
N MET A 1 5.07 -12.37 15.44
CA MET A 1 5.00 -10.89 15.59
C MET A 1 4.49 -10.21 14.32
N VAL A 2 5.16 -10.36 13.16
CA VAL A 2 4.72 -9.74 11.90
C VAL A 2 3.32 -10.18 11.46
N GLN A 3 2.98 -11.46 11.64
CA GLN A 3 1.65 -11.99 11.34
C GLN A 3 0.53 -11.28 12.13
N LEU A 4 0.68 -11.15 13.45
CA LEU A 4 -0.30 -10.47 14.31
C LEU A 4 -0.49 -9.00 13.91
N LEU A 5 0.60 -8.30 13.59
CA LEU A 5 0.51 -6.92 13.07
C LEU A 5 -0.24 -6.87 11.73
N GLY A 6 -0.03 -7.87 10.86
CA GLY A 6 -0.75 -8.01 9.61
C GLY A 6 -2.26 -8.21 9.81
N GLU A 7 -2.66 -9.06 10.77
CA GLU A 7 -4.05 -9.28 11.16
C GLU A 7 -4.71 -7.98 11.64
N LEU A 8 -4.03 -7.21 12.50
CA LEU A 8 -4.51 -5.90 12.96
C LEU A 8 -4.69 -4.90 11.81
N MET A 9 -3.77 -4.87 10.84
CA MET A 9 -3.93 -4.02 9.64
C MET A 9 -5.15 -4.42 8.81
N ASN A 10 -5.39 -5.72 8.65
CA ASN A 10 -6.52 -6.23 7.88
C ASN A 10 -7.86 -5.90 8.57
N GLN A 11 -7.93 -6.08 9.90
CA GLN A 11 -9.08 -5.67 10.71
C GLN A 11 -9.32 -4.17 10.62
N SER A 12 -8.25 -3.36 10.68
CA SER A 12 -8.37 -1.91 10.50
C SER A 12 -8.92 -1.54 9.13
N HIS A 13 -8.47 -2.21 8.05
CA HIS A 13 -9.02 -1.95 6.72
C HIS A 13 -10.50 -2.30 6.62
N MET A 14 -10.91 -3.47 7.12
CA MET A 14 -12.33 -3.87 7.14
C MET A 14 -13.16 -2.87 7.92
N SER A 15 -12.68 -2.41 9.09
CA SER A 15 -13.37 -1.36 9.85
C SER A 15 -13.47 -0.05 9.07
N CYS A 16 -12.41 0.39 8.38
CA CYS A 16 -12.45 1.60 7.57
C CYS A 16 -13.40 1.48 6.36
N ARG A 17 -13.48 0.29 5.75
CA ARG A 17 -14.35 0.01 4.61
C ARG A 17 -15.82 -0.10 5.03
N ASP A 18 -16.10 -0.90 6.06
CA ASP A 18 -17.45 -1.34 6.39
C ASP A 18 -18.12 -0.47 7.46
N MET A 19 -17.35 0.05 8.44
CA MET A 19 -17.90 0.83 9.56
C MET A 19 -17.75 2.33 9.36
N TYR A 20 -16.59 2.77 8.85
CA TYR A 20 -16.30 4.19 8.63
C TYR A 20 -16.58 4.63 7.19
N GLU A 21 -16.82 3.68 6.27
CA GLU A 21 -17.15 3.90 4.87
C GLU A 21 -16.20 4.87 4.14
N CYS A 22 -14.92 4.85 4.52
CA CYS A 22 -13.89 5.70 3.91
C CYS A 22 -12.97 4.95 2.94
N SER A 23 -13.33 3.73 2.51
CA SER A 23 -12.61 3.06 1.42
C SER A 23 -13.15 3.49 0.04
N CYS A 24 -12.66 2.84 -1.01
CA CYS A 24 -13.23 2.90 -2.35
C CYS A 24 -12.91 1.60 -3.12
N PRO A 25 -13.60 1.31 -4.24
CA PRO A 25 -13.38 0.09 -5.01
C PRO A 25 -11.92 -0.13 -5.43
N GLU A 26 -11.21 0.93 -5.81
CA GLU A 26 -9.81 0.91 -6.18
C GLU A 26 -8.89 0.51 -5.01
N LEU A 27 -9.15 1.06 -3.82
CA LEU A 27 -8.40 0.72 -2.60
C LEU A 27 -8.63 -0.73 -2.20
N ASP A 28 -9.88 -1.18 -2.20
CA ASP A 28 -10.25 -2.55 -1.81
C ASP A 28 -9.57 -3.57 -2.75
N GLN A 29 -9.63 -3.32 -4.07
CA GLN A 29 -8.96 -4.15 -5.06
C GLN A 29 -7.43 -4.19 -4.85
N LEU A 30 -6.81 -3.03 -4.61
CA LEU A 30 -5.36 -2.95 -4.40
C LEU A 30 -4.94 -3.69 -3.12
N VAL A 31 -5.72 -3.55 -2.05
CA VAL A 31 -5.47 -4.25 -0.78
C VAL A 31 -5.52 -5.76 -0.97
N ASP A 32 -6.53 -6.27 -1.69
CA ASP A 32 -6.66 -7.71 -1.95
C ASP A 32 -5.53 -8.24 -2.85
N ILE A 33 -5.13 -7.47 -3.86
CA ILE A 33 -3.95 -7.77 -4.69
C ILE A 33 -2.67 -7.83 -3.84
N CYS A 34 -2.46 -6.86 -2.94
CA CYS A 34 -1.30 -6.86 -2.05
C CYS A 34 -1.26 -8.12 -1.17
N ARG A 35 -2.40 -8.49 -0.57
CA ARG A 35 -2.51 -9.71 0.25
C ARG A 35 -2.21 -10.97 -0.57
N LYS A 36 -2.78 -11.07 -1.77
CA LYS A 36 -2.59 -12.20 -2.69
C LYS A 36 -1.11 -12.43 -3.02
N PHE A 37 -0.32 -11.36 -3.18
CA PHE A 37 1.08 -11.44 -3.58
C PHE A 37 2.08 -11.39 -2.42
N GLY A 38 1.63 -11.58 -1.17
CA GLY A 38 2.50 -11.86 -0.04
C GLY A 38 2.56 -10.80 1.05
N ALA A 39 1.71 -9.77 1.02
CA ALA A 39 1.54 -8.90 2.17
C ALA A 39 0.90 -9.68 3.34
N GLN A 40 1.50 -9.58 4.53
CA GLN A 40 0.96 -10.12 5.78
C GLN A 40 -0.25 -9.31 6.26
N GLY A 41 -0.26 -8.01 5.96
CA GLY A 41 -1.40 -7.13 6.14
C GLY A 41 -1.35 -5.97 5.17
N SER A 42 -2.53 -5.50 4.76
CA SER A 42 -2.68 -4.38 3.84
C SER A 42 -3.94 -3.59 4.17
N ARG A 43 -3.83 -2.26 4.09
CA ARG A 43 -4.91 -1.31 4.39
C ARG A 43 -4.71 0.01 3.64
N LEU A 44 -5.79 0.78 3.48
CA LEU A 44 -5.70 2.19 3.10
C LEU A 44 -4.87 3.00 4.11
N THR A 45 -4.25 4.10 3.68
CA THR A 45 -3.54 5.04 4.56
C THR A 45 -3.91 6.48 4.24
N GLY A 46 -3.97 7.34 5.26
CA GLY A 46 -4.53 8.69 5.15
C GLY A 46 -6.05 8.71 5.30
N ALA A 47 -6.70 9.68 4.67
CA ALA A 47 -8.13 9.96 4.85
C ALA A 47 -9.05 8.88 4.24
N GLY A 48 -8.66 8.28 3.11
CA GLY A 48 -9.49 7.36 2.36
C GLY A 48 -10.14 7.99 1.12
N TRP A 49 -11.20 7.35 0.60
CA TRP A 49 -11.89 7.68 -0.67
C TRP A 49 -10.93 7.79 -1.87
N GLY A 50 -9.89 6.95 -1.86
CA GLY A 50 -8.76 6.98 -2.80
C GLY A 50 -7.43 7.18 -2.08
N GLY A 51 -6.40 7.61 -2.82
CA GLY A 51 -5.06 7.81 -2.29
C GLY A 51 -4.23 6.52 -2.27
N CYS A 52 -3.60 6.22 -1.13
CA CYS A 52 -2.59 5.16 -1.02
C CYS A 52 -3.03 4.01 -0.12
N THR A 53 -2.39 2.85 -0.32
CA THR A 53 -2.40 1.73 0.62
C THR A 53 -1.02 1.58 1.26
N VAL A 54 -0.98 0.93 2.43
CA VAL A 54 0.26 0.53 3.11
C VAL A 54 0.18 -0.97 3.41
N SER A 55 1.27 -1.68 3.10
CA SER A 55 1.34 -3.14 3.21
C SER A 55 2.60 -3.57 3.94
N ILE A 56 2.48 -4.52 4.86
CA ILE A 56 3.62 -5.18 5.50
C ILE A 56 3.98 -6.42 4.69
N VAL A 57 5.19 -6.44 4.13
CA VAL A 57 5.67 -7.51 3.25
C VAL A 57 6.97 -8.11 3.84
N PRO A 58 7.09 -9.45 3.95
CA PRO A 58 8.34 -10.10 4.31
C PRO A 58 9.46 -9.76 3.33
N ALA A 59 10.67 -9.52 3.82
CA ALA A 59 11.79 -9.04 3.00
C ALA A 59 12.13 -9.99 1.84
N ASP A 60 12.02 -11.30 2.05
CA ASP A 60 12.22 -12.36 1.05
C ASP A 60 11.19 -12.33 -0.08
N LYS A 61 10.01 -11.73 0.14
CA LYS A 61 8.94 -11.62 -0.86
C LYS A 61 8.94 -10.29 -1.61
N LEU A 62 9.70 -9.29 -1.15
CA LEU A 62 9.59 -7.90 -1.62
C LEU A 62 9.72 -7.77 -3.15
N SER A 63 10.74 -8.37 -3.75
CA SER A 63 10.97 -8.28 -5.20
C SER A 63 9.80 -8.86 -6.00
N SER A 64 9.33 -10.05 -5.61
CA SER A 64 8.18 -10.71 -6.26
C SER A 64 6.87 -9.96 -6.03
N PHE A 65 6.69 -9.39 -4.84
CA PHE A 65 5.53 -8.59 -4.48
C PHE A 65 5.42 -7.36 -5.38
N LEU A 66 6.50 -6.60 -5.54
CA LEU A 66 6.51 -5.39 -6.36
C LEU A 66 6.18 -5.70 -7.83
N ALA A 67 6.81 -6.73 -8.41
CA ALA A 67 6.56 -7.13 -9.79
C ALA A 67 5.09 -7.56 -10.02
N ASN A 68 4.57 -8.43 -9.15
CA ASN A 68 3.22 -8.97 -9.30
C ASN A 68 2.12 -7.92 -9.05
N VAL A 69 2.30 -7.03 -8.07
CA VAL A 69 1.36 -5.93 -7.80
C VAL A 69 1.37 -4.93 -8.96
N HIS A 70 2.56 -4.63 -9.51
CA HIS A 70 2.68 -3.77 -10.69
C HIS A 70 1.89 -4.34 -11.88
N GLU A 71 2.10 -5.62 -12.21
CA GLU A 71 1.39 -6.30 -13.30
C GLU A 71 -0.13 -6.37 -13.04
N ALA A 72 -0.54 -6.75 -11.84
CA ALA A 72 -1.95 -7.01 -11.56
C ALA A 72 -2.82 -5.75 -11.45
N TYR A 73 -2.27 -4.64 -10.96
CA TYR A 73 -3.03 -3.42 -10.68
C TYR A 73 -2.66 -2.26 -11.61
N TYR A 74 -1.37 -2.00 -11.80
CA TYR A 74 -0.91 -0.78 -12.49
C TYR A 74 -0.78 -0.95 -14.00
N GLN A 75 -0.41 -2.14 -14.51
CA GLN A 75 -0.34 -2.39 -15.95
C GLN A 75 -1.72 -2.50 -16.61
N ARG A 76 -2.75 -2.97 -15.89
CA ARG A 76 -4.11 -3.15 -16.44
C ARG A 76 -4.91 -1.86 -16.57
N SER A 77 -4.46 -0.79 -15.91
CA SER A 77 -5.11 0.50 -15.97
C SER A 77 -4.75 1.19 -17.29
N ASN A 78 -5.69 1.18 -18.25
CA ASN A 78 -5.63 1.99 -19.49
C ASN A 78 -5.68 3.52 -19.24
N ARG A 79 -5.53 3.97 -17.99
CA ARG A 79 -5.34 5.38 -17.64
C ARG A 79 -3.85 5.66 -17.67
N SER A 80 -3.45 6.80 -18.26
CA SER A 80 -2.08 7.30 -18.22
C SER A 80 -1.68 7.51 -16.76
N LEU A 81 -1.14 6.45 -16.14
CA LEU A 81 -0.66 6.47 -14.77
C LEU A 81 0.77 7.01 -14.79
N ALA A 82 1.10 7.78 -13.76
CA ALA A 82 2.45 8.25 -13.53
C ALA A 82 3.44 7.06 -13.52
N PRO A 83 4.71 7.26 -13.91
CA PRO A 83 5.71 6.20 -14.09
C PRO A 83 5.70 5.15 -12.96
N GLU A 84 5.91 3.88 -13.30
CA GLU A 84 5.94 2.70 -12.41
C GLU A 84 6.55 2.94 -11.02
N LYS A 85 7.69 3.67 -10.95
CA LYS A 85 8.41 3.96 -9.70
C LYS A 85 7.72 4.99 -8.78
N GLN A 86 6.70 5.70 -9.25
CA GLN A 86 6.03 6.76 -8.48
C GLN A 86 4.84 6.23 -7.68
N SER A 87 4.21 5.15 -8.15
CA SER A 87 2.94 4.66 -7.57
C SER A 87 3.10 3.44 -6.67
N LEU A 88 4.23 2.72 -6.76
CA LEU A 88 4.53 1.54 -5.96
C LEU A 88 6.01 1.53 -5.55
N PHE A 89 6.28 1.57 -4.25
CA PHE A 89 7.64 1.61 -3.72
C PHE A 89 7.73 1.07 -2.29
N ALA A 90 8.91 0.59 -1.93
CA ALA A 90 9.24 0.25 -0.54
C ALA A 90 9.69 1.51 0.23
N THR A 91 9.47 1.54 1.53
CA THR A 91 9.83 2.70 2.37
C THR A 91 10.49 2.29 3.68
N LYS A 92 11.20 3.24 4.28
CA LYS A 92 11.75 3.18 5.65
C LYS A 92 11.46 4.51 6.35
N PRO A 93 11.40 4.56 7.69
CA PRO A 93 11.19 5.82 8.41
C PRO A 93 12.23 6.88 8.01
N GLY A 94 11.75 8.05 7.60
CA GLY A 94 12.57 9.21 7.23
C GLY A 94 12.70 10.22 8.36
N GLY A 95 13.57 11.22 8.19
CA GLY A 95 13.68 12.37 9.10
C GLY A 95 12.52 13.36 8.92
N GLY A 96 12.38 14.26 9.90
CA GLY A 96 11.42 15.38 9.83
C GLY A 96 11.91 16.55 8.98
N ALA A 97 11.27 17.71 9.13
CA ALA A 97 11.63 18.93 8.42
C ALA A 97 13.03 19.43 8.78
N LEU A 98 13.77 19.92 7.78
CA LEU A 98 15.12 20.49 7.91
C LEU A 98 15.23 21.77 7.07
N VAL A 99 16.09 22.68 7.49
CA VAL A 99 16.51 23.84 6.70
C VAL A 99 17.93 23.56 6.19
N PHE A 100 18.15 23.66 4.88
CA PHE A 100 19.46 23.55 4.26
C PHE A 100 20.00 24.96 4.00
N LEU A 101 21.18 25.26 4.53
CA LEU A 101 21.87 26.52 4.32
C LEU A 101 23.06 26.27 3.38
N GLU A 102 23.22 27.10 2.35
CA GLU A 102 24.45 27.15 1.58
C GLU A 102 25.54 27.84 2.43
N ALA A 103 26.76 27.30 2.38
CA ALA A 103 27.91 27.81 3.12
C ALA A 103 28.58 28.99 2.40
#